data_AF-A0A8T5D6E3-F1
#
_entry.id   AF-A0A8T5D6E3-F1
#
_cell.length_a   1.000
_cell.length_b   1.000
_cell.length_c   1.000
_cell.angle_alpha   90.00
_cell.angle_beta   90.00
_cell.angle_gamma   90.00
#
_symmetry.space_group_name_H-M   'P 1'
#
loop_
_entity.id
_entity.type
_entity.pdbx_description
1 polymer ?
#
loop_
_entity_poly.entity_id
_entity_poly.type
_entity_poly.pdbx_seq_one_letter_code
_entity_poly.pdbx_strand_id
1 'polypeptide(L)'
;FAAFVDGSAPFLASIPAVIPFLLSSLAIQTMFIVSSVASLLTLFALGIYLGTISGENIFYSGAKMVVSGIAVAIIALLLNAH
;
A
#
# COMPACT_ATOMS: atom_id res chain seq x y z
N PHE A 1 20.16 8.33 -11.42
CA PHE A 1 18.96 9.13 -11.12
C PHE A 1 17.72 8.22 -10.98
N ALA A 2 17.38 7.42 -12.00
CA ALA A 2 16.28 6.45 -11.94
C ALA A 2 16.31 5.52 -10.70
N ALA A 3 17.44 4.88 -10.40
CA ALA A 3 17.57 4.01 -9.22
C ALA A 3 17.32 4.70 -7.87
N PHE A 4 17.59 6.01 -7.77
CA PHE A 4 17.31 6.78 -6.55
C PHE A 4 15.81 7.05 -6.41
N VAL A 5 15.17 7.43 -7.52
CA VAL A 5 13.73 7.67 -7.58
C VAL A 5 12.95 6.38 -7.31
N ASP A 6 13.32 5.28 -7.98
CA ASP A 6 12.70 3.96 -7.82
C ASP A 6 12.93 3.34 -6.43
N GLY A 7 14.04 3.67 -5.77
CA GLY A 7 14.27 3.25 -4.38
C GLY A 7 13.51 4.11 -3.36
N SER A 8 13.41 5.42 -3.60
CA SER A 8 12.73 6.35 -2.69
C SER A 8 11.21 6.21 -2.70
N ALA A 9 10.61 5.85 -3.84
CA ALA A 9 9.16 5.77 -3.98
C ALA A 9 8.53 4.65 -3.11
N PRO A 10 9.01 3.39 -3.12
CA PRO A 10 8.54 2.34 -2.21
C PRO A 10 8.83 2.66 -0.74
N PHE A 11 9.97 3.31 -0.46
CA PHE A 11 10.32 3.72 0.90
C PHE A 11 9.29 4.70 1.46
N LEU A 12 8.99 5.78 0.73
CA LEU A 12 7.97 6.75 1.11
C LEU A 12 6.57 6.13 1.18
N ALA A 13 6.26 5.20 0.26
CA ALA A 13 4.98 4.48 0.26
C ALA A 13 4.81 3.55 1.47
N SER A 14 5.90 3.08 2.08
CA SER A 14 5.85 2.22 3.28
C SER A 14 5.56 3.00 4.57
N ILE A 15 5.83 4.31 4.61
CA ILE A 15 5.70 5.12 5.83
C ILE A 15 4.28 5.03 6.42
N PRO A 16 3.19 5.17 5.66
CA PRO A 16 1.84 5.14 6.22
C PRO A 16 1.43 3.77 6.77
N ALA A 17 2.06 2.69 6.31
CA ALA A 17 1.90 1.36 6.89
C ALA A 17 2.59 1.25 8.26
N VAL A 18 3.75 1.91 8.44
CA VAL A 18 4.54 1.81 9.67
C VAL A 18 4.06 2.77 10.78
N ILE A 19 3.50 3.94 10.41
CA ILE A 19 2.95 4.94 11.36
C ILE A 19 2.06 4.32 12.46
N PRO A 20 1.04 3.52 12.15
CA PRO A 20 0.16 2.98 13.19
C PRO A 20 0.87 2.03 14.16
N PHE A 21 1.95 1.35 13.74
CA PHE A 21 2.75 0.52 14.63
C PHE A 21 3.72 1.31 15.52
N LEU A 22 4.16 2.50 15.07
CA LEU A 22 4.99 3.42 15.87
C LEU A 22 4.21 4.06 17.02
N LEU A 23 2.90 4.24 16.89
CA LEU A 23 2.02 4.80 17.92
C LEU A 23 1.55 3.68 18.89
N SER A 24 2.48 3.03 19.59
CA SER A 24 2.34 1.72 20.31
C SER A 24 1.33 1.64 21.49
N SER A 25 0.25 2.42 21.53
CA SER A 25 -0.65 2.50 22.68
C SER A 25 -1.85 1.53 22.65
N LEU A 26 -1.99 0.69 21.62
CA LEU A 26 -3.15 -0.18 21.37
C LEU A 26 -2.76 -1.64 21.14
N ALA A 27 -3.71 -2.56 21.30
CA ALA A 27 -3.51 -3.98 21.05
C ALA A 27 -3.03 -4.25 19.61
N ILE A 28 -2.09 -5.19 19.46
CA ILE A 28 -1.44 -5.55 18.19
C ILE A 28 -2.45 -5.86 17.08
N GLN A 29 -3.59 -6.50 17.40
CA GLN A 29 -4.66 -6.76 16.43
C GLN A 29 -5.26 -5.47 15.85
N THR A 30 -5.52 -4.48 16.71
CA THR A 30 -6.07 -3.18 16.27
C THR A 30 -5.06 -2.46 15.36
N MET A 31 -3.78 -2.49 15.71
CA MET A 31 -2.73 -1.90 14.87
C MET A 31 -2.58 -2.58 13.52
N PHE A 32 -2.68 -3.91 13.48
CA PHE A 32 -2.61 -4.67 12.24
C PHE A 32 -3.74 -4.29 11.28
N ILE A 33 -4.97 -4.14 11.80
CA ILE A 33 -6.13 -3.70 11.01
C ILE A 33 -5.91 -2.27 10.51
N VAL A 34 -5.52 -1.34 11.40
CA VAL A 34 -5.31 0.08 11.03
C VAL A 34 -4.19 0.22 10.00
N SER A 35 -3.08 -0.50 10.16
CA SER A 35 -1.97 -0.55 9.21
C SER A 35 -2.38 -1.10 7.86
N SER A 36 -3.17 -2.18 7.85
CA SER A 36 -3.67 -2.78 6.61
C SER A 36 -4.58 -1.81 5.86
N VAL A 37 -5.48 -1.12 6.58
CA VAL A 37 -6.35 -0.09 5.99
C VAL A 37 -5.53 1.10 5.46
N ALA A 38 -4.55 1.59 6.23
CA ALA A 38 -3.66 2.67 5.80
C ALA A 38 -2.83 2.30 4.56
N SER A 39 -2.36 1.06 4.48
CA SER A 39 -1.63 0.51 3.32
C SER A 39 -2.52 0.42 2.08
N LEU A 40 -3.78 -0.01 2.24
CA LEU A 40 -4.73 -0.04 1.14
C LEU A 40 -5.12 1.37 0.66
N LEU A 41 -5.31 2.31 1.58
CA LEU A 41 -5.59 3.71 1.24
C LEU A 41 -4.42 4.37 0.50
N THR A 42 -3.19 4.08 0.90
CA THR A 42 -2.00 4.58 0.19
C THR A 42 -1.86 3.98 -1.20
N LEU A 43 -2.05 2.66 -1.35
CA LEU A 43 -2.08 2.03 -2.66
C LEU A 43 -3.19 2.61 -3.55
N PHE A 44 -4.36 2.87 -2.99
CA PHE A 44 -5.46 3.49 -3.72
C PHE A 44 -5.14 4.93 -4.13
N ALA A 45 -4.58 5.74 -3.23
CA ALA A 45 -4.15 7.12 -3.52
C ALA A 45 -3.04 7.16 -4.58
N LEU A 46 -2.07 6.25 -4.51
CA LEU A 46 -1.03 6.09 -5.53
C LEU A 46 -1.61 5.65 -6.87
N GLY A 47 -2.61 4.75 -6.87
CA GLY A 47 -3.28 4.29 -8.09
C GLY A 47 -4.12 5.37 -8.75
N ILE A 48 -4.76 6.23 -7.95
CA ILE A 48 -5.40 7.47 -8.40
C ILE A 48 -4.36 8.39 -9.03
N TYR A 49 -3.26 8.68 -8.31
CA TYR A 49 -2.20 9.58 -8.75
C TYR A 49 -1.58 9.15 -10.09
N LEU A 50 -1.22 7.87 -10.21
CA LEU A 50 -0.70 7.29 -11.45
C LEU A 50 -1.76 7.32 -12.57
N GLY A 51 -3.03 7.09 -12.26
CA GLY A 51 -4.14 7.18 -13.22
C GLY A 51 -4.27 8.59 -13.82
N THR A 52 -4.16 9.63 -12.98
CA THR A 52 -4.14 11.03 -13.43
C THR A 52 -2.96 11.36 -14.34
N ILE A 53 -1.77 10.80 -14.07
CA ILE A 53 -0.55 11.08 -14.86
C ILE A 53 -0.54 10.30 -16.18
N SER A 54 -1.04 9.06 -16.19
CA SER A 54 -1.14 8.22 -17.39
C SER A 54 -2.30 8.60 -18.32
N GLY A 55 -3.18 9.52 -17.92
CA GLY A 55 -4.37 9.88 -18.69
C GLY A 55 -5.42 8.75 -18.78
N GLU A 56 -5.31 7.75 -17.90
CA GLU A 56 -6.27 6.65 -17.80
C GLU A 56 -7.44 7.04 -16.88
N ASN A 57 -8.52 6.28 -16.93
CA ASN A 57 -9.64 6.50 -16.03
C ASN A 57 -9.20 6.29 -14.57
N ILE A 58 -9.14 7.39 -13.81
CA ILE A 58 -8.57 7.49 -12.45
C ILE A 58 -9.13 6.40 -11.51
N PHE A 59 -10.45 6.20 -11.57
CA PHE A 59 -11.14 5.17 -10.79
C PHE A 59 -10.74 3.74 -11.18
N TYR A 60 -10.53 3.49 -12.48
CA TYR A 60 -10.11 2.18 -12.99
C TYR A 60 -8.66 1.88 -12.60
N SER A 61 -7.78 2.87 -12.70
CA SER A 61 -6.37 2.76 -12.28
C SER A 61 -6.26 2.48 -10.78
N GLY A 62 -6.97 3.25 -9.95
CA GLY A 62 -7.04 3.02 -8.50
C GLY A 62 -7.54 1.63 -8.13
N ALA A 63 -8.65 1.19 -8.74
CA ALA A 63 -9.22 -0.14 -8.50
C ALA A 63 -8.26 -1.28 -8.89
N LYS A 64 -7.62 -1.18 -10.06
CA LYS A 64 -6.63 -2.16 -10.54
C LYS A 64 -5.43 -2.27 -9.59
N MET A 65 -4.97 -1.16 -9.03
CA MET A 65 -3.85 -1.16 -8.07
C MET A 65 -4.23 -1.80 -6.73
N VAL A 66 -5.45 -1.57 -6.24
CA VAL A 66 -5.98 -2.25 -5.04
C VAL A 66 -6.11 -3.76 -5.26
N VAL A 67 -6.64 -4.19 -6.40
CA VAL A 67 -6.74 -5.62 -6.76
C VAL A 67 -5.36 -6.28 -6.78
N SER A 68 -4.36 -5.60 -7.36
CA SER A 68 -2.98 -6.09 -7.34
C SER A 68 -2.42 -6.18 -5.92
N GLY A 69 -2.68 -5.19 -5.06
CA GLY A 69 -2.28 -5.22 -3.66
C GLY A 69 -2.92 -6.37 -2.87
N ILE A 70 -4.21 -6.64 -3.09
CA ILE A 70 -4.92 -7.78 -2.48
C ILE A 70 -4.32 -9.10 -2.95
N ALA A 71 -4.03 -9.25 -4.25
CA ALA A 71 -3.40 -10.44 -4.78
C ALA A 71 -2.02 -10.71 -4.13
N VAL A 72 -1.20 -9.66 -3.97
CA VAL A 72 0.10 -9.75 -3.28
C VAL A 72 -0.07 -10.14 -1.81
N ALA A 73 -1.06 -9.56 -1.11
CA ALA A 73 -1.35 -9.90 0.28
C ALA A 73 -1.78 -11.37 0.44
N ILE A 74 -2.61 -11.89 -0.46
CA ILE A 74 -3.02 -13.30 -0.48
C ILE A 74 -1.80 -14.21 -0.71
N ILE A 75 -0.92 -13.86 -1.66
CA ILE A 75 0.31 -14.61 -1.91
C ILE A 75 1.22 -14.61 -0.67
N ALA A 76 1.37 -13.46 0.00
CA ALA A 76 2.17 -13.34 1.21
C ALA A 76 1.60 -14.17 2.38
N LEU A 77 0.28 -14.21 2.54
CA LEU A 77 -0.39 -15.06 3.53
C LEU A 77 -0.21 -16.54 3.22
N LEU A 78 -0.31 -16.94 1.95
CA LEU A 78 -0.04 -18.32 1.50
C LEU A 78 1.40 -18.74 1.75
N LEU A 79 2.36 -17.84 1.53
CA LEU A 79 3.78 -18.08 1.82
C LEU A 79 4.07 -18.16 3.32
N ASN A 80 3.38 -17.38 4.14
CA ASN A 80 3.53 -17.42 5.59
C ASN A 80 2.85 -18.65 6.23
N ALA A 81 1.83 -19.21 5.55
CA ALA A 81 1.11 -20.40 6.00
C ALA A 81 1.87 -21.72 5.79
N HIS A 82 3.05 -21.67 5.16
CA HIS A 82 3.90 -22.83 4.85
C HIS A 82 5.28 -22.70 5.51
#